data_AF-A0AAJ6EMU5-F1
#
_entry.id   AF-A0AAJ6EMU5-F1
#
_cell.length_a   1.000
_cell.length_b   1.000
_cell.length_c   1.000
_cell.angle_alpha   90.00
_cell.angle_beta   90.00
_cell.angle_gamma   90.00
#
_symmetry.space_group_name_H-M   'P 1'
#
loop_
_entity.id
_entity.type
_entity.pdbx_description
1 polymer ?
#
loop_
_entity_poly.entity_id
_entity_poly.type
_entity_poly.pdbx_seq_one_letter_code
_entity_poly.pdbx_strand_id
1 'polypeptide(L)'
;MSVSASNKLTCTQTIMHGCQSADSSAFAGIQEAGRNTFDGYLKQIDDRLNGRRWFSDQYTVADPYLFVFYVWALRRGYPVQELKNFTTLKDSLLQRPAVQRVLAKEKISLPA
;
A
#
# COMPACT_ATOMS: atom_id res chain seq x y z
N MET A 1 37.76 -15.48 23.17
CA MET A 1 38.12 -15.21 21.76
C MET A 1 36.84 -14.99 20.99
N SER A 2 36.82 -13.90 20.22
CA SER A 2 35.67 -13.25 19.60
C SER A 2 34.91 -14.16 18.62
N VAL A 3 33.59 -14.25 18.74
CA VAL A 3 32.73 -14.81 17.69
C VAL A 3 32.59 -13.73 16.62
N SER A 4 33.09 -14.07 15.44
CA SER A 4 33.20 -13.21 14.26
C SER A 4 31.87 -12.57 13.87
N ALA A 5 31.92 -11.24 13.69
CA ALA A 5 30.90 -10.46 13.01
C ALA A 5 30.86 -10.86 11.52
N SER A 6 29.87 -11.65 11.13
CA SER A 6 29.46 -11.80 9.73
C SER A 6 28.00 -12.23 9.63
N ASN A 7 27.10 -11.31 9.98
CA ASN A 7 25.73 -11.29 9.48
C ASN A 7 25.57 -10.09 8.54
N LYS A 8 26.37 -10.06 7.47
CA LYS A 8 26.13 -9.15 6.36
C LYS A 8 25.04 -9.74 5.48
N LEU A 9 23.86 -9.11 5.54
CA LEU A 9 22.86 -9.02 4.49
C LEU A 9 22.39 -10.35 3.85
N THR A 10 21.46 -11.04 4.52
CA THR A 10 20.57 -12.02 3.85
C THR A 10 19.30 -11.39 3.29
N CYS A 11 19.15 -10.06 3.33
CA CYS A 11 17.92 -9.35 2.95
C CYS A 11 17.81 -9.02 1.44
N THR A 12 18.60 -9.67 0.58
CA THR A 12 18.62 -9.37 -0.86
C THR A 12 18.19 -10.52 -1.76
N GLN A 13 17.93 -11.72 -1.24
CA GLN A 13 17.63 -12.88 -2.07
C GLN A 13 16.41 -13.64 -1.56
N THR A 14 15.21 -13.13 -1.85
CA THR A 14 14.01 -13.90 -2.28
C THR A 14 12.85 -12.93 -2.34
N ILE A 15 12.44 -12.62 -3.58
CA ILE A 15 11.22 -11.91 -3.93
C ILE A 15 10.05 -12.54 -3.13
N MET A 16 9.41 -11.77 -2.23
CA MET A 16 8.20 -12.08 -1.45
C MET A 16 8.30 -12.55 0.02
N HIS A 17 9.48 -12.76 0.62
CA HIS A 17 9.56 -12.95 2.09
C HIS A 17 10.10 -11.68 2.75
N GLY A 18 9.22 -10.92 3.42
CA GLY A 18 9.64 -9.73 4.17
C GLY A 18 10.65 -10.08 5.25
N CYS A 19 11.72 -9.29 5.39
CA CYS A 19 12.69 -9.45 6.46
C CYS A 19 12.02 -9.25 7.82
N GLN A 20 12.12 -10.24 8.68
CA GLN A 20 11.74 -10.17 10.10
C GLN A 20 12.98 -10.49 10.93
N SER A 21 13.12 -9.85 12.08
CA SER A 21 14.24 -10.08 13.00
C SER A 21 13.77 -9.89 14.44
N ALA A 22 14.34 -10.64 15.39
CA ALA A 22 14.20 -10.39 16.82
C ALA A 22 15.25 -9.39 17.35
N ASP A 23 16.28 -9.09 16.54
CA ASP A 23 17.31 -8.11 16.87
C ASP A 23 16.79 -6.69 16.61
N SER A 24 16.65 -5.91 17.69
CA SER A 24 16.16 -4.53 17.63
C SER A 24 17.03 -3.60 16.80
N SER A 25 18.33 -3.92 16.64
CA SER A 25 19.23 -3.13 15.79
C SER A 25 18.85 -3.18 14.31
N ALA A 26 18.17 -4.25 13.87
CA ALA A 26 17.72 -4.42 12.50
C ALA A 26 16.39 -3.69 12.19
N PHE A 27 15.65 -3.22 13.21
CA PHE A 27 14.28 -2.72 13.02
C PHE A 27 14.21 -1.48 12.12
N ALA A 28 15.14 -0.54 12.26
CA ALA A 28 15.14 0.68 11.46
C ALA A 28 15.28 0.38 9.96
N GLY A 29 16.23 -0.48 9.60
CA GLY A 29 16.45 -0.88 8.20
C GLY A 29 15.29 -1.69 7.62
N ILE A 30 14.68 -2.59 8.40
CA ILE A 30 13.50 -3.35 7.97
C ILE A 30 12.31 -2.40 7.71
N GLN A 31 12.08 -1.43 8.60
CA GLN A 31 10.99 -0.45 8.42
C GLN A 31 11.22 0.41 7.19
N GLU A 32 12.44 0.88 6.95
CA GLU A 32 12.79 1.67 5.77
C GLU A 32 12.60 0.86 4.47
N ALA A 33 13.12 -0.37 4.42
CA ALA A 33 12.91 -1.25 3.28
C ALA A 33 11.42 -1.52 3.01
N GLY A 34 10.62 -1.69 4.07
CA GLY A 34 9.17 -1.84 3.97
C GLY A 34 8.49 -0.60 3.38
N ARG A 35 8.86 0.60 3.83
CA ARG A 35 8.33 1.87 3.30
C ARG A 35 8.68 2.05 1.82
N ASN A 36 9.94 1.85 1.44
CA ASN A 36 10.39 1.96 0.04
C ASN A 36 9.66 0.97 -0.87
N THR A 37 9.46 -0.26 -0.38
CA THR A 37 8.70 -1.28 -1.11
C THR A 37 7.24 -0.88 -1.29
N PHE A 38 6.60 -0.36 -0.23
CA PHE A 38 5.21 0.10 -0.28
C PHE A 38 5.03 1.27 -1.24
N ASP A 39 5.94 2.25 -1.23
CA ASP A 39 5.95 3.37 -2.18
C ASP A 39 6.05 2.88 -3.62
N GLY A 40 6.88 1.86 -3.87
CA GLY A 40 6.99 1.20 -5.15
C GLY A 40 5.68 0.55 -5.61
N TYR A 41 4.93 -0.08 -4.69
CA TYR A 41 3.63 -0.67 -5.03
C TYR A 41 2.55 0.38 -5.32
N LEU A 42 2.52 1.48 -4.56
CA LEU A 42 1.57 2.56 -4.80
C LEU A 42 1.74 3.16 -6.21
N LYS A 43 2.98 3.38 -6.64
CA LYS A 43 3.29 3.84 -8.01
C LYS A 43 2.89 2.81 -9.07
N GLN A 44 3.18 1.53 -8.85
CA GLN A 44 2.77 0.47 -9.77
C GLN A 44 1.25 0.36 -9.92
N ILE A 45 0.48 0.57 -8.84
CA ILE A 45 -0.98 0.61 -8.89
C ILE A 45 -1.45 1.78 -9.75
N ASP A 46 -0.90 2.97 -9.53
CA ASP A 46 -1.23 4.18 -10.30
C ASP A 46 -0.94 4.00 -11.81
N ASP A 47 0.23 3.45 -12.13
CA ASP A 47 0.63 3.18 -13.52
C ASP A 47 -0.30 2.16 -14.19
N ARG A 48 -0.67 1.08 -13.47
CA ARG A 48 -1.59 0.05 -13.99
C ARG A 48 -3.00 0.59 -14.25
N LEU A 49 -3.43 1.59 -13.50
CA LEU A 49 -4.72 2.25 -13.67
C LEU A 49 -4.73 3.30 -14.78
N ASN A 50 -3.58 3.61 -15.39
CA ASN A 50 -3.51 4.59 -16.46
C ASN A 50 -4.43 4.22 -17.64
N GLY A 51 -5.32 5.13 -18.01
CA GLY A 51 -6.32 4.94 -19.06
C GLY A 51 -7.42 3.94 -18.72
N ARG A 52 -7.53 3.50 -17.46
CA ARG A 52 -8.53 2.52 -17.01
C ARG A 52 -9.45 3.13 -15.97
N ARG A 53 -10.71 2.69 -16.00
CA ARG A 53 -11.71 3.05 -14.98
C ARG A 53 -11.63 2.14 -13.75
N TRP A 54 -11.34 0.86 -13.97
CA TRP A 54 -11.25 -0.18 -12.96
C TRP A 54 -9.88 -0.85 -13.05
N PHE A 55 -9.48 -1.56 -12.00
CA PHE A 55 -8.18 -2.24 -11.97
C PHE A 55 -8.06 -3.35 -13.02
N SER A 56 -9.18 -4.01 -13.34
CA SER A 56 -9.31 -4.93 -14.47
C SER A 56 -10.19 -4.31 -15.55
N ASP A 57 -10.52 -5.06 -16.60
CA ASP A 57 -11.37 -4.55 -17.69
C ASP A 57 -12.80 -4.23 -17.21
N GLN A 58 -13.21 -4.81 -16.09
CA GLN A 58 -14.47 -4.54 -15.40
C GLN A 58 -14.25 -4.40 -13.88
N TYR A 59 -15.27 -3.90 -13.18
CA TYR A 59 -15.26 -3.82 -11.73
C TYR A 59 -15.16 -5.23 -11.10
N THR A 60 -14.23 -5.40 -10.17
CA THR A 60 -14.01 -6.67 -9.46
C THR A 60 -13.81 -6.42 -7.96
N VAL A 61 -13.55 -7.49 -7.20
CA VAL A 61 -13.15 -7.40 -5.79
C VAL A 61 -11.80 -6.69 -5.59
N ALA A 62 -10.97 -6.58 -6.64
CA ALA A 62 -9.70 -5.88 -6.53
C ALA A 62 -9.88 -4.37 -6.27
N ASP A 63 -10.88 -3.74 -6.89
CA ASP A 63 -11.13 -2.29 -6.77
C ASP A 63 -11.41 -1.84 -5.32
N PRO A 64 -12.35 -2.44 -4.56
CA PRO A 64 -12.55 -2.10 -3.16
C PRO A 64 -11.36 -2.50 -2.27
N TYR A 65 -10.55 -3.50 -2.67
CA TYR A 65 -9.33 -3.84 -1.94
C TYR A 65 -8.27 -2.74 -2.08
N LEU A 66 -8.10 -2.20 -3.29
CA LEU A 66 -7.25 -1.04 -3.54
C LEU A 66 -7.74 0.21 -2.79
N PHE A 67 -9.05 0.41 -2.67
CA PHE A 67 -9.59 1.51 -1.86
C PHE A 67 -9.16 1.44 -0.40
N VAL A 68 -9.12 0.26 0.21
CA VAL A 68 -8.62 0.10 1.59
C VAL A 68 -7.16 0.56 1.70
N PHE A 69 -6.30 0.16 0.75
CA PHE A 69 -4.91 0.61 0.73
C PHE A 69 -4.77 2.12 0.55
N TYR A 70 -5.60 2.73 -0.30
CA TYR A 70 -5.61 4.18 -0.48
C TYR A 70 -5.90 4.88 0.85
N VAL A 71 -6.96 4.47 1.56
CA VAL A 71 -7.37 5.08 2.83
C VAL A 71 -6.31 4.88 3.90
N TRP A 72 -5.70 3.70 3.98
CA TRP A 72 -4.64 3.42 4.95
C TRP A 72 -3.37 4.22 4.66
N ALA A 73 -2.96 4.31 3.40
CA ALA A 73 -1.80 5.10 2.99
C ALA A 73 -2.02 6.59 3.32
N LEU A 74 -3.20 7.13 3.01
CA LEU A 74 -3.57 8.51 3.35
C LEU A 74 -3.49 8.78 4.86
N ARG A 75 -4.06 7.88 5.68
CA ARG A 75 -4.01 8.00 7.16
C ARG A 75 -2.60 7.86 7.73
N ARG A 76 -1.68 7.21 7.01
CA ARG A 76 -0.28 7.06 7.38
C ARG A 76 0.60 8.21 6.87
N GLY A 77 0.02 9.20 6.20
CA GLY A 77 0.73 10.38 5.71
C GLY A 77 1.47 10.18 4.38
N TYR A 78 1.15 9.13 3.63
CA TYR A 78 1.69 8.97 2.28
C TYR A 78 1.01 9.94 1.31
N PRO A 79 1.75 10.49 0.32
CA PRO A 79 1.22 11.45 -0.66
C PRO A 79 0.37 10.76 -1.75
N VAL A 80 -0.54 9.86 -1.37
CA VAL A 80 -1.37 9.10 -2.33
C VAL A 80 -2.32 9.96 -3.15
N GLN A 81 -2.60 11.19 -2.69
CA GLN A 81 -3.37 12.18 -3.45
C GLN A 81 -2.63 12.65 -4.73
N GLU A 82 -1.31 12.52 -4.77
CA GLU A 82 -0.50 12.84 -5.97
C GLU A 82 -0.61 11.74 -7.05
N LEU A 83 -1.07 10.54 -6.68
CA LEU A 83 -1.30 9.41 -7.57
C LEU A 83 -2.67 9.58 -8.25
N LYS A 84 -2.67 10.18 -9.45
CA LYS A 84 -3.87 10.66 -10.14
C LYS A 84 -4.84 9.54 -10.52
N ASN A 85 -4.33 8.43 -11.05
CA ASN A 85 -5.17 7.34 -11.51
C ASN A 85 -5.74 6.57 -10.31
N PHE A 86 -4.93 6.40 -9.26
CA PHE A 86 -5.39 5.75 -8.03
C PHE A 86 -6.42 6.60 -7.29
N THR A 87 -6.23 7.93 -7.24
CA THR A 87 -7.22 8.87 -6.70
C THR A 87 -8.53 8.82 -7.49
N THR A 88 -8.45 8.76 -8.83
CA THR A 88 -9.61 8.62 -9.71
C THR A 88 -10.39 7.32 -9.45
N LEU A 89 -9.69 6.21 -9.20
CA LEU A 89 -10.33 4.95 -8.80
C LEU A 89 -11.07 5.13 -7.47
N LYS A 90 -10.42 5.72 -6.46
CA LYS A 90 -11.05 6.01 -5.16
C LYS A 90 -12.31 6.86 -5.33
N ASP A 91 -12.26 7.92 -6.14
CA ASP A 91 -13.42 8.77 -6.42
C ASP A 91 -14.55 8.00 -7.10
N SER A 92 -14.22 7.18 -8.09
CA SER A 92 -15.18 6.31 -8.79
C SER A 92 -15.89 5.34 -7.84
N LEU A 93 -15.17 4.83 -6.84
CA LEU A 93 -15.73 3.95 -5.81
C LEU A 93 -16.65 4.70 -4.85
N LEU A 94 -16.31 5.94 -4.47
CA LEU A 94 -17.13 6.76 -3.59
C LEU A 94 -18.49 7.14 -4.19
N GLN A 95 -18.61 7.15 -5.52
CA GLN A 95 -19.89 7.34 -6.20
C GLN A 95 -20.81 6.12 -6.12
N ARG A 96 -20.33 4.95 -5.65
CA ARG A 96 -21.16 3.73 -5.58
C ARG A 96 -22.02 3.73 -4.31
N PRO A 97 -23.35 3.53 -4.42
CA PRO A 97 -24.24 3.49 -3.24
C PRO A 97 -23.86 2.44 -2.21
N ALA A 98 -23.31 1.29 -2.65
CA ALA A 98 -22.85 0.24 -1.74
C ALA A 98 -21.66 0.70 -0.87
N VAL A 99 -20.72 1.44 -1.45
CA VAL A 99 -19.56 1.98 -0.71
C VAL A 99 -20.01 3.02 0.30
N GLN A 100 -20.88 3.94 -0.11
CA GLN A 100 -21.45 4.96 0.78
C GLN A 100 -22.18 4.35 1.97
N ARG A 101 -23.00 3.31 1.76
CA ARG A 101 -23.68 2.58 2.84
C ARG A 101 -22.71 1.96 3.84
N VAL A 102 -21.63 1.35 3.36
CA VAL A 102 -20.62 0.73 4.23
C VAL A 102 -19.85 1.80 5.01
N LEU A 103 -19.43 2.88 4.35
CA LEU A 103 -18.75 3.99 5.03
C LEU A 103 -19.61 4.58 6.17
N ALA A 104 -20.91 4.75 5.92
CA ALA A 104 -21.86 5.21 6.95
C ALA A 104 -22.03 4.19 8.08
N LYS A 105 -22.20 2.90 7.75
CA LYS A 105 -22.37 1.82 8.72
C LYS A 105 -21.16 1.66 9.63
N GLU A 106 -19.97 1.66 9.04
CA GLU A 106 -18.70 1.46 9.74
C GLU A 106 -18.14 2.77 10.35
N LYS A 107 -18.88 3.89 10.20
CA LYS A 107 -18.50 5.23 10.69
C LYS A 107 -17.12 5.66 10.22
N ILE A 108 -16.79 5.34 8.97
CA ILE A 108 -15.50 5.67 8.37
C ILE A 108 -15.61 7.05 7.73
N SER A 109 -14.86 8.01 8.27
CA SER A 109 -14.59 9.29 7.59
C SER A 109 -13.29 9.19 6.80
N LEU A 110 -13.31 9.74 5.58
CA LEU A 110 -12.12 9.89 4.76
C LEU A 110 -11.49 11.26 5.03
N PRO A 111 -10.17 11.32 5.25
CA PRO A 111 -9.46 12.59 5.22
C PRO A 111 -9.70 13.29 3.88
N ALA A 112 -9.82 14.62 3.92
CA ALA A 112 -9.96 15.46 2.73
C ALA A 112 -8.73 15.33 1.82
#